data_AF-A0A2G6ERC4-F1
#
_entry.id   AF-A0A2G6ERC4-F1
#
_cell.length_a   1.000
_cell.length_b   1.000
_cell.length_c   1.000
_cell.angle_alpha   90.00
_cell.angle_beta   90.00
_cell.angle_gamma   90.00
#
_symmetry.space_group_name_H-M   'P 1'
#
loop_
_entity.id
_entity.type
_entity.pdbx_description
1 polymer ?
#
loop_
_entity_poly.entity_id
_entity_poly.type
_entity_poly.pdbx_seq_one_letter_code
_entity_poly.pdbx_strand_id
1 'polypeptide(L)'
;MRFPVSPGRLFGVLGYVALLLVALPTVLAFYALISFGGGGVAWGLLSDSYFHGILYFSLKQAFFSAALSLMLAWPVARALFYLPDLYGRRALLALCLLCFVLPTLILITGLVALLGRSGWLVPLLGDEWNLYGLHGILLAHVFLNMPFAVRALFLQLQGIPDSSGRLAAQLKLSGWQRFALIEWPAVKGRLLVLAGFIFVLCFNSFAVVLALGGGPQATTLEVAIYQSLKYEFNIPEALTLAWVQLLIAGSLFFLMAKFGSMVWLSPDTASRRFMPKISKTTKALLYLVYLSAWVFLLLPLLALIPGLWALDTEKWLGLNIFWPTVTTLFLGFFAATLALLLTYLLMWPIRVAPGLVTNLPVDVADQGSSIK
;
A
#
# COMPACT_ATOMS: atom_id res chain seq x y z
N MET A 1 15.61 -34.23 16.03
CA MET A 1 16.91 -34.05 15.34
C MET A 1 17.05 -32.59 14.93
N ARG A 2 17.92 -31.81 15.58
CA ARG A 2 18.31 -30.47 15.14
C ARG A 2 19.53 -30.64 14.25
N PHE A 3 19.42 -30.35 12.96
CA PHE A 3 20.59 -30.28 12.09
C PHE A 3 21.42 -29.04 12.49
N PRO A 4 22.71 -29.18 12.82
CA PRO A 4 23.57 -28.03 13.00
C PRO A 4 23.92 -27.52 11.60
N VAL A 5 23.16 -26.54 11.11
CA VAL A 5 23.58 -25.83 9.90
C VAL A 5 24.75 -24.94 10.31
N SER A 6 25.97 -25.40 10.10
CA SER A 6 27.13 -24.52 10.13
C SER A 6 26.88 -23.41 9.10
N PRO A 7 26.98 -22.11 9.45
CA PRO A 7 26.80 -21.05 8.49
C PRO A 7 27.90 -21.14 7.43
N GLY A 8 27.58 -21.74 6.28
CA GLY A 8 28.50 -21.73 5.14
C GLY A 8 28.69 -20.28 4.73
N ARG A 9 29.92 -19.75 4.85
CA ARG A 9 30.29 -18.38 4.41
C ARG A 9 29.74 -18.07 3.01
N LEU A 10 29.67 -19.08 2.15
CA LEU A 10 29.07 -19.04 0.81
C LEU A 10 27.63 -18.48 0.80
N PHE A 11 26.78 -18.89 1.74
CA PHE A 11 25.39 -18.44 1.80
C PHE A 11 25.25 -17.00 2.32
N GLY A 12 26.17 -16.56 3.18
CA GLY A 12 26.28 -15.13 3.55
C GLY A 12 26.66 -14.28 2.35
N VAL A 13 27.65 -14.74 1.56
CA VAL A 13 28.07 -14.09 0.31
C VAL A 13 26.90 -13.98 -0.67
N LEU A 14 26.09 -15.03 -0.85
CA LEU A 14 24.91 -14.99 -1.72
C LEU A 14 23.86 -13.95 -1.29
N GLY A 15 23.66 -13.75 0.02
CA GLY A 15 22.79 -12.68 0.53
C GLY A 15 23.31 -11.28 0.20
N TYR A 16 24.63 -11.05 0.36
CA TYR A 16 25.25 -9.77 -0.04
C TYR A 16 25.22 -9.55 -1.55
N VAL A 17 25.40 -10.60 -2.36
CA VAL A 17 25.25 -10.52 -3.82
C VAL A 17 23.81 -10.14 -4.19
N ALA A 18 22.80 -10.74 -3.54
CA ALA A 18 21.40 -10.37 -3.77
C ALA A 18 21.13 -8.90 -3.39
N LEU A 19 21.68 -8.43 -2.27
CA LEU A 19 21.58 -7.02 -1.86
C LEU A 19 22.23 -6.09 -2.89
N LEU A 20 23.42 -6.46 -3.39
CA LEU A 20 24.12 -5.70 -4.42
C LEU A 20 23.29 -5.66 -5.70
N LEU A 21 22.72 -6.78 -6.15
CA LEU A 21 21.87 -6.81 -7.35
C LEU A 21 20.62 -5.93 -7.23
N VAL A 22 20.06 -5.80 -6.02
CA VAL A 22 18.91 -4.90 -5.76
C VAL A 22 19.35 -3.43 -5.71
N ALA A 23 20.50 -3.13 -5.10
CA ALA A 23 21.00 -1.76 -4.96
C ALA A 23 21.65 -1.21 -6.24
N LEU A 24 22.21 -2.08 -7.08
CA LEU A 24 23.00 -1.72 -8.26
C LEU A 24 22.23 -0.83 -9.25
N PRO A 25 20.96 -1.12 -9.63
CA PRO A 25 20.22 -0.25 -10.54
C PRO A 25 20.07 1.18 -10.03
N THR A 26 19.82 1.34 -8.73
CA THR A 26 19.72 2.67 -8.09
C THR A 26 21.07 3.38 -8.13
N VAL A 27 22.16 2.70 -7.77
CA VAL A 27 23.52 3.28 -7.83
C VAL A 27 23.88 3.69 -9.26
N LEU A 28 23.59 2.84 -10.24
CA LEU A 28 23.84 3.13 -11.66
C LEU A 28 23.00 4.31 -12.17
N ALA A 29 21.74 4.43 -11.75
CA ALA A 29 20.89 5.56 -12.12
C ALA A 29 21.45 6.89 -11.58
N PHE A 30 21.86 6.94 -10.31
CA PHE A 30 22.50 8.13 -9.74
C PHE A 30 23.85 8.42 -10.39
N TYR A 31 24.66 7.38 -10.64
CA TYR A 31 25.93 7.54 -11.37
C TYR A 31 25.71 8.14 -12.76
N ALA A 32 24.74 7.64 -13.51
CA ALA A 32 24.40 8.16 -14.83
C ALA A 32 23.95 9.63 -14.76
N LEU A 33 23.07 9.98 -13.82
CA LEU A 33 22.62 11.37 -13.63
C LEU A 33 23.79 12.31 -13.30
N ILE A 34 24.70 11.89 -12.42
CA ILE A 34 25.90 12.67 -12.07
C ILE A 34 26.82 12.82 -13.28
N SER A 35 27.05 11.73 -14.04
CA SER A 35 27.96 11.76 -15.19
C SER A 35 27.44 12.61 -16.35
N PHE A 36 26.12 12.58 -16.60
CA PHE A 36 25.49 13.39 -17.66
C PHE A 36 25.25 14.84 -17.23
N GLY A 37 25.15 15.10 -15.92
CA GLY A 37 24.70 16.40 -15.40
C GLY A 37 25.71 17.54 -15.52
N GLY A 38 27.01 17.26 -15.67
CA GLY A 38 28.08 18.25 -15.90
C GLY A 38 28.36 19.23 -14.75
N GLY A 39 27.32 19.77 -14.10
CA GLY A 39 27.37 20.76 -13.01
C GLY A 39 27.03 20.23 -11.62
N GLY A 40 26.79 18.92 -11.46
CA GLY A 40 26.49 18.31 -10.16
C GLY A 40 25.11 18.69 -9.59
N VAL A 41 24.99 18.66 -8.26
CA VAL A 41 23.73 18.97 -7.55
C VAL A 41 23.50 20.49 -7.53
N ALA A 42 22.30 20.92 -7.91
CA ALA A 42 21.88 22.31 -7.88
C ALA A 42 21.46 22.75 -6.47
N TRP A 43 22.43 22.94 -5.57
CA TRP A 43 22.16 23.28 -4.15
C TRP A 43 21.31 24.54 -3.97
N GLY A 44 21.38 25.50 -4.89
CA GLY A 44 20.55 26.72 -4.86
C GLY A 44 19.05 26.44 -4.95
N LEU A 45 18.66 25.33 -5.58
CA LEU A 45 17.26 24.90 -5.70
C LEU A 45 16.61 24.65 -4.34
N LEU A 46 17.39 24.23 -3.34
CA LEU A 46 16.87 23.97 -2.00
C LEU A 46 16.34 25.23 -1.30
N SER A 47 16.70 26.42 -1.79
CA SER A 47 16.20 27.70 -1.28
C SER A 47 15.02 28.25 -2.09
N ASP A 48 14.66 27.61 -3.21
CA ASP A 48 13.62 28.09 -4.12
C ASP A 48 12.21 27.87 -3.55
N SER A 49 11.37 28.88 -3.71
CA SER A 49 9.93 28.83 -3.47
C SER A 49 9.23 27.71 -4.26
N TYR A 50 9.64 27.47 -5.52
CA TYR A 50 9.06 26.44 -6.37
C TYR A 50 9.34 25.04 -5.79
N PHE A 51 10.59 24.77 -5.42
CA PHE A 51 10.99 23.53 -4.77
C PHE A 51 10.22 23.28 -3.46
N HIS A 52 10.09 24.31 -2.60
CA HIS A 52 9.29 24.20 -1.38
C HIS A 52 7.82 23.92 -1.66
N GLY A 53 7.26 24.49 -2.73
CA GLY A 53 5.90 24.21 -3.20
C GLY A 53 5.70 22.74 -3.57
N ILE A 54 6.60 22.17 -4.38
CA ILE A 54 6.57 20.76 -4.77
C ILE A 54 6.73 19.84 -3.55
N LEU A 55 7.69 20.14 -2.67
CA LEU A 55 7.95 19.36 -1.48
C LEU A 55 6.74 19.36 -0.54
N TYR A 56 6.18 20.55 -0.27
CA TYR A 56 4.99 20.70 0.55
C TYR A 56 3.80 19.97 -0.06
N PHE A 57 3.55 20.13 -1.37
CA PHE A 57 2.46 19.44 -2.05
C PHE A 57 2.62 17.91 -1.96
N SER A 58 3.84 17.40 -2.18
CA SER A 58 4.17 15.97 -2.08
C SER A 58 3.89 15.38 -0.70
N LEU A 59 4.31 16.09 0.35
CA LEU A 59 4.05 15.68 1.74
C LEU A 59 2.56 15.79 2.10
N LYS A 60 1.92 16.90 1.72
CA LYS A 60 0.51 17.19 1.99
C LYS A 60 -0.41 16.15 1.35
N GLN A 61 -0.26 15.89 0.05
CA GLN A 61 -1.07 14.90 -0.64
C GLN A 61 -0.89 13.52 -0.02
N ALA A 62 0.36 13.12 0.29
CA ALA A 62 0.65 11.78 0.76
C ALA A 62 0.06 11.55 2.15
N PHE A 63 0.14 12.58 3.01
CA PHE A 63 -0.48 12.58 4.32
C PHE A 63 -2.00 12.40 4.24
N PHE A 64 -2.68 13.24 3.45
CA PHE A 64 -4.13 13.16 3.33
C PHE A 64 -4.59 11.86 2.66
N SER A 65 -3.87 11.38 1.64
CA SER A 65 -4.15 10.09 1.00
C SER A 65 -4.03 8.93 1.98
N ALA A 66 -2.95 8.88 2.78
CA ALA A 66 -2.76 7.84 3.78
C ALA A 66 -3.80 7.91 4.90
N ALA A 67 -4.07 9.10 5.41
CA ALA A 67 -5.06 9.32 6.46
C ALA A 67 -6.47 8.91 6.00
N LEU A 68 -6.91 9.36 4.82
CA LEU A 68 -8.22 9.00 4.26
C LEU A 68 -8.32 7.50 3.99
N SER A 69 -7.26 6.88 3.46
CA SER A 69 -7.24 5.43 3.19
C SER A 69 -7.44 4.63 4.48
N LEU A 70 -6.73 4.99 5.56
CA LEU A 70 -6.87 4.34 6.86
C LEU A 70 -8.22 4.61 7.52
N MET A 71 -8.68 5.86 7.47
CA MET A 71 -9.96 6.28 8.03
C MET A 71 -11.12 5.51 7.42
N LEU A 72 -11.11 5.32 6.09
CA LEU A 72 -12.14 4.57 5.37
C LEU A 72 -11.94 3.05 5.49
N ALA A 73 -10.70 2.57 5.61
CA ALA A 73 -10.43 1.16 5.82
C ALA A 73 -10.92 0.64 7.18
N TRP A 74 -10.81 1.45 8.23
CA TRP A 74 -11.18 1.06 9.59
C TRP A 74 -12.61 0.52 9.73
N PRO A 75 -13.67 1.24 9.30
CA PRO A 75 -15.04 0.74 9.44
C PRO A 75 -15.28 -0.53 8.60
N VAL A 76 -14.65 -0.65 7.42
CA VAL A 76 -14.76 -1.85 6.57
C VAL A 76 -14.08 -3.06 7.22
N ALA A 77 -12.89 -2.88 7.80
CA ALA A 77 -12.20 -3.91 8.56
C ALA A 77 -13.02 -4.38 9.77
N ARG A 78 -13.67 -3.45 10.48
CA ARG A 78 -14.60 -3.79 11.58
C ARG A 78 -15.83 -4.54 11.09
N ALA A 79 -16.40 -4.16 9.94
CA ALA A 79 -17.53 -4.88 9.36
C ALA A 79 -17.16 -6.34 9.03
N LEU A 80 -15.99 -6.56 8.42
CA LEU A 80 -15.45 -7.89 8.16
C LEU A 80 -15.17 -8.69 9.43
N PHE A 81 -14.71 -8.03 10.49
CA PHE A 81 -14.44 -8.65 11.79
C PHE A 81 -15.71 -9.07 12.53
N TYR A 82 -16.72 -8.19 12.56
CA TYR A 82 -17.94 -8.38 13.36
C TYR A 82 -19.03 -9.19 12.65
N LEU A 83 -18.96 -9.34 11.33
CA LEU A 83 -19.92 -10.09 10.53
C LEU A 83 -19.22 -11.32 9.90
N PRO A 84 -19.14 -12.46 10.62
CA PRO A 84 -18.39 -13.63 10.16
C PRO A 84 -19.04 -14.29 8.94
N ASP A 85 -20.39 -14.28 8.91
CA ASP A 85 -21.25 -14.98 7.94
C ASP A 85 -21.59 -14.08 6.73
N LEU A 86 -20.72 -13.12 6.41
CA LEU A 86 -20.89 -12.28 5.24
C LEU A 86 -20.76 -13.09 3.96
N TYR A 87 -21.83 -13.09 3.16
CA TYR A 87 -21.79 -13.60 1.81
C TYR A 87 -20.73 -12.84 0.99
N GLY A 88 -19.90 -13.58 0.26
CA GLY A 88 -18.84 -13.00 -0.57
C GLY A 88 -17.65 -12.43 0.19
N ARG A 89 -17.49 -12.64 1.50
CA ARG A 89 -16.34 -12.10 2.27
C ARG A 89 -14.98 -12.44 1.66
N ARG A 90 -14.80 -13.69 1.22
CA ARG A 90 -13.56 -14.12 0.52
C ARG A 90 -13.37 -13.39 -0.80
N ALA A 91 -14.46 -13.16 -1.54
CA ALA A 91 -14.44 -12.43 -2.80
C ALA A 91 -14.10 -10.95 -2.58
N LEU A 92 -14.62 -10.29 -1.53
CA LEU A 92 -14.22 -8.91 -1.21
C LEU A 92 -12.74 -8.85 -0.85
N LEU A 93 -12.24 -9.76 -0.01
CA LEU A 93 -10.82 -9.82 0.35
C LEU A 93 -9.90 -10.11 -0.86
N ALA A 94 -10.39 -10.86 -1.85
CA ALA A 94 -9.71 -11.08 -3.12
C ALA A 94 -9.74 -9.84 -4.01
N LEU A 95 -10.90 -9.17 -4.11
CA LEU A 95 -11.04 -7.89 -4.80
C LEU A 95 -10.12 -6.83 -4.21
N CYS A 96 -9.99 -6.78 -2.87
CA CYS A 96 -9.07 -5.86 -2.23
C CYS A 96 -7.62 -6.08 -2.67
N LEU A 97 -7.19 -7.34 -2.78
CA LEU A 97 -5.86 -7.67 -3.28
C LEU A 97 -5.71 -7.31 -4.76
N LEU A 98 -6.75 -7.58 -5.56
CA LEU A 98 -6.79 -7.22 -6.97
C LEU A 98 -6.64 -5.71 -7.15
N CYS A 99 -7.44 -4.88 -6.47
CA CYS A 99 -7.40 -3.42 -6.57
C CYS A 99 -6.03 -2.84 -6.17
N PHE A 100 -5.35 -3.44 -5.18
CA PHE A 100 -4.02 -3.00 -4.76
C PHE A 100 -2.92 -3.31 -5.78
N VAL A 101 -3.04 -4.43 -6.50
CA VAL A 101 -2.02 -4.90 -7.47
C VAL A 101 -2.35 -4.50 -8.91
N LEU A 102 -3.58 -4.05 -9.16
CA LEU A 102 -4.07 -3.65 -10.48
C LEU A 102 -3.21 -2.50 -11.05
N PRO A 103 -2.83 -2.57 -12.34
CA PRO A 103 -2.09 -1.51 -13.00
C PRO A 103 -2.73 -0.14 -12.81
N THR A 104 -1.97 0.84 -12.31
CA THR A 104 -2.48 2.18 -11.97
C THR A 104 -3.21 2.86 -13.14
N LEU A 105 -2.78 2.61 -14.37
CA LEU A 105 -3.45 3.15 -15.57
C LEU A 105 -4.89 2.63 -15.74
N ILE A 106 -5.16 1.36 -15.41
CA ILE A 106 -6.52 0.80 -15.47
C ILE A 106 -7.42 1.51 -14.44
N LEU A 107 -6.87 1.82 -13.26
CA LEU A 107 -7.60 2.61 -12.28
C LEU A 107 -7.87 4.03 -12.80
N ILE A 108 -6.85 4.70 -13.33
CA ILE A 108 -6.99 6.08 -13.83
C ILE A 108 -8.07 6.13 -14.91
N THR A 109 -8.03 5.23 -15.90
CA THR A 109 -9.04 5.19 -16.96
C THR A 109 -10.42 4.86 -16.40
N GLY A 110 -10.52 3.96 -15.42
CA GLY A 110 -11.78 3.64 -14.74
C GLY A 110 -12.36 4.83 -13.98
N LEU A 111 -11.54 5.58 -13.26
CA LEU A 111 -11.95 6.80 -12.56
C LEU A 111 -12.34 7.90 -13.53
N VAL A 112 -11.62 8.07 -14.64
CA VAL A 112 -11.99 9.04 -15.68
C VAL A 112 -13.30 8.65 -16.37
N ALA A 113 -13.52 7.37 -16.65
CA ALA A 113 -14.80 6.89 -17.21
C ALA A 113 -15.96 7.06 -16.23
N LEU A 114 -15.71 6.98 -14.93
CA LEU A 114 -16.74 7.11 -13.89
C LEU A 114 -17.03 8.57 -13.49
N LEU A 115 -15.97 9.37 -13.29
CA LEU A 115 -15.98 10.68 -12.64
C LEU A 115 -15.29 11.78 -13.46
N GLY A 116 -14.73 11.47 -14.64
CA GLY A 116 -14.26 12.50 -15.56
C GLY A 116 -15.43 13.32 -16.10
N ARG A 117 -15.16 14.41 -16.85
CA ARG A 117 -16.21 15.37 -17.28
C ARG A 117 -17.43 14.75 -17.97
N SER A 118 -17.25 13.64 -18.69
CA SER A 118 -18.32 12.89 -19.35
C SER A 118 -18.61 11.54 -18.67
N GLY A 119 -18.27 11.42 -17.38
CA GLY A 119 -18.36 10.18 -16.62
C GLY A 119 -19.77 9.89 -16.13
N TRP A 120 -20.03 8.62 -15.82
CA TRP A 120 -21.39 8.15 -15.51
C TRP A 120 -22.04 8.82 -14.30
N LEU A 121 -21.23 9.24 -13.33
CA LEU A 121 -21.72 9.87 -12.11
C LEU A 121 -21.76 11.41 -12.19
N VAL A 122 -21.15 12.03 -13.20
CA VAL A 122 -21.13 13.49 -13.31
C VAL A 122 -22.51 14.12 -13.44
N PRO A 123 -23.49 13.53 -14.16
CA PRO A 123 -24.87 14.03 -14.16
C PRO A 123 -25.50 14.15 -12.77
N LEU A 124 -24.99 13.42 -11.76
CA LEU A 124 -25.46 13.48 -10.37
C LEU A 124 -24.65 14.47 -9.51
N LEU A 125 -23.43 14.83 -9.94
CA LEU A 125 -22.49 15.68 -9.19
C LEU A 125 -22.58 17.15 -9.59
N GLY A 126 -23.12 17.45 -10.78
CA GLY A 126 -23.30 18.80 -11.30
C GLY A 126 -22.12 19.30 -12.14
N ASP A 127 -22.32 20.41 -12.84
CA ASP A 127 -21.41 20.92 -13.86
C ASP A 127 -20.08 21.49 -13.31
N GLU A 128 -20.03 21.83 -12.02
CA GLU A 128 -18.81 22.32 -11.36
C GLU A 128 -17.84 21.18 -10.96
N TRP A 129 -18.25 19.93 -11.10
CA TRP A 129 -17.41 18.80 -10.74
C TRP A 129 -16.18 18.71 -11.65
N ASN A 130 -15.01 18.65 -11.01
CA ASN A 130 -13.75 18.33 -11.66
C ASN A 130 -13.16 17.11 -10.97
N LEU A 131 -12.55 16.21 -11.75
CA LEU A 131 -11.77 15.08 -11.22
C LEU A 131 -10.29 15.45 -11.06
N TYR A 132 -9.82 16.45 -11.80
CA TYR A 132 -8.40 16.80 -11.86
C TYR A 132 -8.04 17.76 -10.73
N GLY A 133 -6.96 17.45 -10.00
CA GLY A 133 -6.45 18.19 -8.86
C GLY A 133 -6.18 17.28 -7.67
N LEU A 134 -6.03 17.89 -6.49
CA LEU A 134 -5.78 17.16 -5.24
C LEU A 134 -6.86 16.11 -4.96
N HIS A 135 -8.15 16.44 -5.15
CA HIS A 135 -9.25 15.51 -4.85
C HIS A 135 -9.20 14.23 -5.70
N GLY A 136 -8.84 14.32 -6.99
CA GLY A 136 -8.65 13.15 -7.85
C GLY A 136 -7.49 12.28 -7.42
N ILE A 137 -6.37 12.92 -7.05
CA ILE A 137 -5.20 12.22 -6.47
C ILE A 137 -5.60 11.48 -5.19
N LEU A 138 -6.30 12.16 -4.27
CA LEU A 138 -6.76 11.55 -3.02
C LEU A 138 -7.70 10.37 -3.29
N LEU A 139 -8.65 10.50 -4.21
CA LEU A 139 -9.60 9.44 -4.55
C LEU A 139 -8.90 8.21 -5.14
N ALA A 140 -7.99 8.42 -6.09
CA ALA A 140 -7.22 7.34 -6.69
C ALA A 140 -6.32 6.65 -5.65
N HIS A 141 -5.65 7.41 -4.78
CA HIS A 141 -4.86 6.81 -3.71
C HIS A 141 -5.71 6.05 -2.69
N VAL A 142 -6.92 6.52 -2.35
CA VAL A 142 -7.84 5.77 -1.51
C VAL A 142 -8.23 4.45 -2.19
N PHE A 143 -8.56 4.47 -3.49
CA PHE A 143 -8.88 3.23 -4.21
C PHE A 143 -7.73 2.22 -4.19
N LEU A 144 -6.49 2.68 -4.38
CA LEU A 144 -5.32 1.80 -4.38
C LEU A 144 -5.01 1.29 -2.97
N ASN A 145 -5.02 2.15 -1.96
CA ASN A 145 -4.42 1.85 -0.65
C ASN A 145 -5.42 1.44 0.43
N MET A 146 -6.68 1.91 0.38
CA MET A 146 -7.72 1.49 1.33
C MET A 146 -7.91 -0.03 1.35
N PRO A 147 -7.95 -0.76 0.21
CA PRO A 147 -8.15 -2.21 0.24
C PRO A 147 -7.04 -2.98 0.94
N PHE A 148 -5.79 -2.54 0.75
CA PHE A 148 -4.64 -3.07 1.49
C PHE A 148 -4.76 -2.80 2.99
N ALA A 149 -5.12 -1.56 3.37
CA ALA A 149 -5.35 -1.17 4.75
C ALA A 149 -6.48 -1.98 5.40
N VAL A 150 -7.58 -2.22 4.70
CA VAL A 150 -8.71 -3.04 5.17
C VAL A 150 -8.22 -4.42 5.56
N ARG A 151 -7.41 -5.05 4.70
CA ARG A 151 -6.89 -6.40 4.95
C ARG A 151 -5.94 -6.42 6.14
N ALA A 152 -5.01 -5.46 6.22
CA ALA A 152 -4.07 -5.37 7.34
C ALA A 152 -4.77 -5.13 8.69
N LEU A 153 -5.72 -4.19 8.73
CA LEU A 153 -6.49 -3.88 9.95
C LEU A 153 -7.40 -5.04 10.32
N PHE A 154 -8.01 -5.69 9.33
CA PHE A 154 -8.83 -6.87 9.54
C PHE A 154 -8.02 -8.00 10.19
N LEU A 155 -6.85 -8.34 9.64
CA LEU A 155 -5.94 -9.35 10.22
C LEU A 155 -5.51 -8.98 11.65
N GLN A 156 -5.31 -7.71 11.94
CA GLN A 156 -4.99 -7.26 13.30
C GLN A 156 -6.14 -7.44 14.29
N LEU A 157 -7.36 -7.14 13.88
CA LEU A 157 -8.55 -7.45 14.68
C LEU A 157 -8.72 -8.95 14.88
N GLN A 158 -8.41 -9.75 13.86
CA GLN A 158 -8.44 -11.21 13.95
C GLN A 158 -7.43 -11.79 14.96
N GLY A 159 -6.35 -11.08 15.24
CA GLY A 159 -5.33 -11.48 16.23
C GLY A 159 -5.74 -11.27 17.70
N ILE A 160 -6.90 -10.65 17.97
CA ILE A 160 -7.38 -10.43 19.34
C ILE A 160 -7.78 -11.79 19.96
N PRO A 161 -7.23 -12.16 21.14
CA PRO A 161 -7.56 -13.44 21.78
C PRO A 161 -9.05 -13.57 22.15
N ASP A 162 -9.61 -14.77 21.97
CA ASP A 162 -11.01 -15.07 22.29
C ASP A 162 -11.37 -14.85 23.78
N SER A 163 -10.39 -15.00 24.67
CA SER A 163 -10.53 -14.69 26.10
C SER A 163 -10.92 -13.24 26.33
N SER A 164 -10.34 -12.31 25.56
CA SER A 164 -10.65 -10.87 25.63
C SER A 164 -12.12 -10.61 25.31
N GLY A 165 -12.65 -11.27 24.27
CA GLY A 165 -14.05 -11.17 23.89
C GLY A 165 -15.00 -11.70 24.97
N ARG A 166 -14.68 -12.88 25.55
CA ARG A 166 -15.47 -13.50 26.63
C ARG A 166 -15.49 -12.63 27.89
N LEU A 167 -14.34 -12.11 28.31
CA LEU A 167 -14.22 -11.22 29.46
C LEU A 167 -15.01 -9.92 29.25
N ALA A 168 -14.93 -9.33 28.05
CA ALA A 168 -15.70 -8.14 27.70
C ALA A 168 -17.22 -8.36 27.77
N ALA A 169 -17.70 -9.57 27.51
CA ALA A 169 -19.10 -9.93 27.65
C ALA A 169 -19.50 -10.14 29.12
N GLN A 170 -18.65 -10.79 29.93
CA GLN A 170 -18.87 -10.96 31.37
C GLN A 170 -18.93 -9.62 32.11
N LEU A 171 -18.03 -8.69 31.76
CA LEU A 171 -18.01 -7.32 32.29
C LEU A 171 -19.08 -6.40 31.69
N LYS A 172 -19.94 -6.92 30.78
CA LYS A 172 -20.99 -6.17 30.07
C LYS A 172 -20.48 -4.86 29.42
N LEU A 173 -19.26 -4.88 28.89
CA LEU A 173 -18.68 -3.70 28.26
C LEU A 173 -19.54 -3.24 27.07
N SER A 174 -19.75 -1.93 26.98
CA SER A 174 -20.42 -1.27 25.86
C SER A 174 -19.57 -1.33 24.58
N GLY A 175 -20.18 -1.03 23.43
CA GLY A 175 -19.45 -1.02 22.14
C GLY A 175 -18.27 -0.05 22.11
N TRP A 176 -18.41 1.12 22.74
CA TRP A 176 -17.32 2.09 22.86
C TRP A 176 -16.23 1.61 23.83
N GLN A 177 -16.60 1.03 24.96
CA GLN A 177 -15.64 0.47 25.92
C GLN A 177 -14.82 -0.67 25.28
N ARG A 178 -15.46 -1.54 24.50
CA ARG A 178 -14.76 -2.59 23.74
C ARG A 178 -13.80 -2.00 22.71
N PHE A 179 -14.24 -0.97 21.98
CA PHE A 179 -13.36 -0.27 21.04
C PHE A 179 -12.14 0.34 21.75
N ALA A 180 -12.35 1.13 22.81
CA ALA A 180 -11.27 1.85 23.48
C ALA A 180 -10.31 0.96 24.28
N LEU A 181 -10.80 -0.13 24.90
CA LEU A 181 -10.01 -0.99 25.79
C LEU A 181 -9.43 -2.22 25.10
N ILE A 182 -10.00 -2.67 23.98
CA ILE A 182 -9.60 -3.92 23.32
C ILE A 182 -9.16 -3.67 21.88
N GLU A 183 -10.04 -3.12 21.04
CA GLU A 183 -9.75 -2.97 19.60
C GLU A 183 -8.63 -1.95 19.34
N TRP A 184 -8.74 -0.75 19.92
CA TRP A 184 -7.78 0.33 19.70
C TRP A 184 -6.38 -0.02 20.23
N PRO A 185 -6.20 -0.57 21.44
CA PRO A 185 -4.90 -1.03 21.91
C PRO A 185 -4.27 -2.12 21.04
N ALA A 186 -5.08 -3.04 20.50
CA ALA A 186 -4.60 -4.09 19.60
C ALA A 186 -4.10 -3.55 18.25
N VAL A 187 -4.69 -2.46 17.76
CA VAL A 187 -4.42 -1.91 16.43
C VAL A 187 -3.40 -0.77 16.47
N LYS A 188 -3.44 0.10 17.48
CA LYS A 188 -2.63 1.33 17.56
C LYS A 188 -1.12 1.08 17.41
N GLY A 189 -0.63 -0.03 17.96
CA GLY A 189 0.80 -0.37 17.91
C GLY A 189 1.31 -0.64 16.49
N ARG A 190 0.44 -1.13 15.59
CA ARG A 190 0.77 -1.38 14.18
C ARG A 190 0.22 -0.31 13.24
N LEU A 191 -0.73 0.51 13.69
CA LEU A 191 -1.33 1.55 12.86
C LEU A 191 -0.31 2.56 12.34
N LEU A 192 0.68 2.95 13.15
CA LEU A 192 1.69 3.93 12.73
C LEU A 192 2.56 3.42 11.57
N VAL A 193 2.96 2.15 11.62
CA VAL A 193 3.79 1.57 10.56
C VAL A 193 2.95 1.30 9.30
N LEU A 194 1.69 0.91 9.45
CA LEU A 194 0.76 0.83 8.32
C LEU A 194 0.54 2.20 7.66
N ALA A 195 0.38 3.25 8.47
CA ALA A 195 0.24 4.63 8.01
C ALA A 195 1.50 5.10 7.28
N GLY A 196 2.68 4.86 7.85
CA GLY A 196 3.96 5.18 7.22
C GLY A 196 4.13 4.45 5.89
N PHE A 197 3.74 3.18 5.80
CA PHE A 197 3.85 2.41 4.56
C PHE A 197 2.95 2.99 3.46
N ILE A 198 1.67 3.23 3.77
CA ILE A 198 0.74 3.85 2.82
C ILE A 198 1.19 5.26 2.46
N PHE A 199 1.73 6.03 3.41
CA PHE A 199 2.29 7.35 3.15
C PHE A 199 3.42 7.27 2.12
N VAL A 200 4.37 6.35 2.30
CA VAL A 200 5.49 6.16 1.36
C VAL A 200 5.00 5.71 -0.02
N LEU A 201 3.96 4.87 -0.10
CA LEU A 201 3.32 4.52 -1.38
C LEU A 201 2.70 5.73 -2.07
N CYS A 202 1.99 6.59 -1.33
CA CYS A 202 1.38 7.81 -1.89
C CYS A 202 2.44 8.86 -2.25
N PHE A 203 3.52 8.96 -1.47
CA PHE A 203 4.61 9.91 -1.70
C PHE A 203 5.39 9.59 -2.97
N ASN A 204 5.64 8.31 -3.25
CA ASN A 204 6.29 7.83 -4.48
C ASN A 204 5.28 7.55 -5.60
N SER A 205 4.09 8.15 -5.56
CA SER A 205 3.06 7.94 -6.58
C SER A 205 3.27 8.86 -7.77
N PHE A 206 3.74 8.30 -8.87
CA PHE A 206 3.99 9.03 -10.11
C PHE A 206 2.76 9.09 -11.02
N ALA A 207 2.26 7.93 -11.45
CA ALA A 207 1.26 7.85 -12.53
C ALA A 207 -0.08 8.53 -12.17
N VAL A 208 -0.52 8.39 -10.90
CA VAL A 208 -1.76 9.03 -10.43
C VAL A 208 -1.64 10.55 -10.49
N VAL A 209 -0.55 11.10 -9.98
CA VAL A 209 -0.36 12.55 -9.92
C VAL A 209 -0.16 13.12 -11.32
N LEU A 210 0.62 12.45 -12.17
CA LEU A 210 0.82 12.90 -13.54
C LEU A 210 -0.50 12.95 -14.32
N ALA A 211 -1.37 11.93 -14.18
CA ALA A 211 -2.60 11.84 -14.93
C ALA A 211 -3.74 12.69 -14.35
N LEU A 212 -3.84 12.78 -13.02
CA LEU A 212 -4.98 13.42 -12.34
C LEU A 212 -4.63 14.76 -11.67
N GLY A 213 -3.37 15.22 -11.69
CA GLY A 213 -2.96 16.43 -10.99
C GLY A 213 -3.57 17.73 -11.55
N GLY A 214 -3.91 17.78 -12.83
CA GLY A 214 -4.65 18.91 -13.41
C GLY A 214 -3.87 20.22 -13.58
N GLY A 215 -2.54 20.21 -13.39
CA GLY A 215 -1.67 21.36 -13.70
C GLY A 215 -0.44 21.48 -12.80
N PRO A 216 0.40 22.52 -12.99
CA PRO A 216 1.68 22.70 -12.28
C PRO A 216 1.54 22.87 -10.76
N GLN A 217 0.39 23.33 -10.27
CA GLN A 217 0.14 23.47 -8.83
C GLN A 217 -0.01 22.13 -8.10
N ALA A 218 -0.19 21.03 -8.84
CA ALA A 218 -0.31 19.69 -8.29
C ALA A 218 0.90 18.80 -8.66
N THR A 219 2.07 19.39 -8.87
CA THR A 219 3.30 18.67 -9.15
C THR A 219 3.90 18.10 -7.86
N THR A 220 4.19 16.80 -7.84
CA THR A 220 4.97 16.13 -6.79
C THR A 220 6.45 16.02 -7.19
N LEU A 221 7.32 15.63 -6.24
CA LEU A 221 8.74 15.39 -6.52
C LEU A 221 8.95 14.40 -7.67
N GLU A 222 8.21 13.29 -7.68
CA GLU A 222 8.20 12.29 -8.76
C GLU A 222 7.92 12.93 -10.14
N VAL A 223 6.86 13.75 -10.21
CA VAL A 223 6.45 14.41 -11.45
C VAL A 223 7.46 15.48 -11.86
N ALA A 224 8.02 16.23 -10.90
CA ALA A 224 9.06 17.22 -11.16
C ALA A 224 10.34 16.57 -11.70
N ILE A 225 10.81 15.47 -11.11
CA ILE A 225 11.96 14.69 -11.62
C ILE A 225 11.72 14.27 -13.07
N TYR A 226 10.53 13.73 -13.35
CA TYR A 226 10.17 13.35 -14.72
C TYR A 226 10.15 14.54 -15.66
N GLN A 227 9.60 15.68 -15.25
CA GLN A 227 9.52 16.89 -16.06
C GLN A 227 10.91 17.45 -16.37
N SER A 228 11.76 17.58 -15.35
CA SER A 228 13.14 18.06 -15.49
C SER A 228 13.96 17.15 -16.41
N LEU A 229 13.78 15.83 -16.35
CA LEU A 229 14.48 14.89 -17.24
C LEU A 229 13.92 14.85 -18.66
N LYS A 230 12.59 14.78 -18.80
CA LYS A 230 11.95 14.46 -20.08
C LYS A 230 11.68 15.69 -20.95
N TYR A 231 11.30 16.80 -20.34
CA TYR A 231 10.83 17.98 -21.07
C TYR A 231 11.85 19.12 -21.02
N GLU A 232 12.47 19.35 -19.87
CA GLU A 232 13.38 20.49 -19.67
C GLU A 232 14.85 20.13 -19.89
N PHE A 233 15.19 18.84 -19.81
CA PHE A 233 16.57 18.33 -19.83
C PHE A 233 17.48 18.98 -18.78
N ASN A 234 16.90 19.45 -17.67
CA ASN A 234 17.61 20.01 -16.53
C ASN A 234 18.09 18.89 -15.58
N ILE A 235 19.19 18.24 -15.95
CA ILE A 235 19.76 17.11 -15.19
C ILE A 235 20.19 17.52 -13.76
N PRO A 236 20.82 18.68 -13.51
CA PRO A 236 21.15 19.13 -12.16
C PRO A 236 19.93 19.25 -11.22
N GLU A 237 18.81 19.78 -11.74
CA GLU A 237 17.56 19.87 -10.99
C GLU A 237 16.98 18.49 -10.69
N ALA A 238 16.86 17.64 -11.71
CA ALA A 238 16.38 16.27 -11.55
C ALA A 238 17.21 15.47 -10.52
N LEU A 239 18.54 15.62 -10.57
CA LEU A 239 19.45 14.99 -9.61
C LEU A 239 19.20 15.49 -8.17
N THR A 240 18.98 16.79 -8.00
CA THR A 240 18.70 17.39 -6.68
C THR A 240 17.38 16.88 -6.12
N LEU A 241 16.32 16.90 -6.93
CA LEU A 241 15.00 16.38 -6.57
C LEU A 241 15.05 14.88 -6.23
N ALA A 242 15.77 14.08 -7.02
CA ALA A 242 15.95 12.65 -6.79
C ALA A 242 16.69 12.34 -5.48
N TRP A 243 17.74 13.10 -5.15
CA TRP A 243 18.43 12.97 -3.87
C TRP A 243 17.52 13.32 -2.69
N VAL A 244 16.79 14.43 -2.78
CA VAL A 244 15.82 14.84 -1.75
C VAL A 244 14.76 13.75 -1.55
N GLN A 245 14.20 13.23 -2.64
CA GLN A 245 13.19 12.18 -2.57
C GLN A 245 13.76 10.90 -1.94
N LEU A 246 14.96 10.47 -2.36
CA LEU A 246 15.62 9.29 -1.79
C LEU A 246 15.89 9.46 -0.29
N LEU A 247 16.37 10.63 0.13
CA LEU A 247 16.64 10.92 1.54
C LEU A 247 15.37 10.91 2.38
N ILE A 248 14.27 11.53 1.89
CA ILE A 248 13.00 11.56 2.62
C ILE A 248 12.39 10.15 2.69
N ALA A 249 12.20 9.49 1.54
CA ALA A 249 11.58 8.17 1.49
C ALA A 249 12.43 7.11 2.23
N GLY A 250 13.76 7.17 2.04
CA GLY A 250 14.71 6.28 2.71
C GLY A 250 14.73 6.48 4.23
N SER A 251 14.70 7.73 4.71
CA SER A 251 14.64 8.04 6.15
C SER A 251 13.33 7.55 6.76
N LEU A 252 12.19 7.78 6.10
CA LEU A 252 10.89 7.30 6.55
C LEU A 252 10.85 5.76 6.60
N PHE A 253 11.35 5.09 5.56
CA PHE A 253 11.44 3.63 5.54
C PHE A 253 12.36 3.11 6.66
N PHE A 254 13.51 3.74 6.88
CA PHE A 254 14.43 3.37 7.96
C PHE A 254 13.81 3.52 9.34
N LEU A 255 13.09 4.62 9.60
CA LEU A 255 12.34 4.82 10.83
C LEU A 255 11.28 3.73 11.02
N MET A 256 10.52 3.42 9.97
CA MET A 256 9.53 2.34 10.01
C MET A 256 10.16 0.98 10.28
N ALA A 257 11.29 0.66 9.66
CA ALA A 257 12.00 -0.59 9.85
C ALA A 257 12.56 -0.73 11.28
N LYS A 258 13.03 0.38 11.86
CA LYS A 258 13.55 0.42 13.24
C LYS A 258 12.46 0.27 14.30
N PHE A 259 11.31 0.91 14.09
CA PHE A 259 10.23 0.96 15.08
C PHE A 259 9.09 -0.03 14.81
N GLY A 260 9.07 -0.69 13.64
CA GLY A 260 7.95 -1.52 13.20
C GLY A 260 8.24 -3.01 13.16
N SER A 261 7.34 -3.80 13.76
CA SER A 261 7.25 -5.24 13.47
C SER A 261 6.45 -5.43 12.17
N MET A 262 7.10 -5.87 11.09
CA MET A 262 6.50 -5.95 9.75
C MET A 262 5.57 -7.16 9.50
N VAL A 263 4.91 -7.68 10.53
CA VAL A 263 3.98 -8.81 10.37
C VAL A 263 2.59 -8.28 10.02
N TRP A 264 2.36 -8.03 8.72
CA TRP A 264 1.09 -7.52 8.17
C TRP A 264 0.21 -8.62 7.57
N LEU A 265 0.81 -9.76 7.24
CA LEU A 265 0.25 -10.84 6.41
C LEU A 265 0.38 -12.20 7.10
N SER A 266 0.10 -12.28 8.40
CA SER A 266 0.00 -13.59 9.07
C SER A 266 -1.18 -14.38 8.48
N PRO A 267 -1.03 -15.71 8.27
CA PRO A 267 -2.13 -16.57 7.83
C PRO A 267 -3.33 -16.46 8.77
N ASP A 268 -4.53 -16.58 8.21
CA ASP A 268 -5.79 -16.60 8.95
C ASP A 268 -5.83 -17.88 9.82
N THR A 269 -5.36 -17.78 11.07
CA THR A 269 -5.52 -18.87 12.04
C THR A 269 -6.99 -18.92 12.46
N ALA A 270 -7.71 -19.85 11.86
CA ALA A 270 -9.09 -20.17 12.20
C ALA A 270 -9.16 -20.81 13.60
N SER A 271 -9.40 -20.01 14.64
CA SER A 271 -10.00 -20.49 15.88
C SER A 271 -11.50 -20.16 15.88
N ARG A 272 -12.32 -20.99 16.55
CA ARG A 272 -13.73 -20.66 16.81
C ARG A 272 -13.80 -19.43 17.72
N ARG A 273 -14.19 -18.29 17.15
CA ARG A 273 -14.15 -17.01 17.87
C ARG A 273 -15.40 -16.73 18.69
N PHE A 274 -15.19 -16.15 19.87
CA PHE A 274 -16.30 -15.59 20.64
C PHE A 274 -16.74 -14.27 20.01
N MET A 275 -17.95 -14.23 19.47
CA MET A 275 -18.49 -13.03 18.86
C MET A 275 -19.43 -12.30 19.83
N PRO A 276 -19.21 -11.01 20.08
CA PRO A 276 -20.12 -10.25 20.91
C PRO A 276 -21.50 -10.15 20.26
N LYS A 277 -22.55 -10.13 21.07
CA LYS A 277 -23.89 -9.75 20.59
C LYS A 277 -23.89 -8.29 20.19
N ILE A 278 -24.27 -8.00 18.95
CA ILE A 278 -24.33 -6.66 18.36
C ILE A 278 -25.80 -6.27 18.21
N SER A 279 -26.12 -4.99 18.44
CA SER A 279 -27.45 -4.43 18.16
C SER A 279 -27.85 -4.61 16.68
N LYS A 280 -29.14 -4.73 16.40
CA LYS A 280 -29.67 -4.77 15.02
C LYS A 280 -29.27 -3.52 14.23
N THR A 281 -29.26 -2.35 14.85
CA THR A 281 -28.88 -1.07 14.20
C THR A 281 -27.40 -1.05 13.82
N THR A 282 -26.52 -1.43 14.75
CA THR A 282 -25.09 -1.54 14.48
C THR A 282 -24.79 -2.60 13.43
N LYS A 283 -25.49 -3.73 13.45
CA LYS A 283 -25.39 -4.75 12.40
C LYS A 283 -25.74 -4.16 11.03
N ALA A 284 -26.86 -3.45 10.91
CA ALA A 284 -27.27 -2.80 9.66
C ALA A 284 -26.23 -1.78 9.15
N LEU A 285 -25.67 -0.96 10.05
CA LEU A 285 -24.62 0.00 9.70
C LEU A 285 -23.35 -0.70 9.17
N LEU A 286 -22.92 -1.79 9.81
CA LEU A 286 -21.76 -2.58 9.35
C LEU A 286 -22.02 -3.23 7.99
N TYR A 287 -23.24 -3.71 7.74
CA TYR A 287 -23.65 -4.20 6.41
C TYR A 287 -23.62 -3.09 5.36
N LEU A 288 -24.11 -1.89 5.69
CA LEU A 288 -24.08 -0.74 4.77
C LEU A 288 -22.64 -0.37 4.40
N VAL A 289 -21.72 -0.33 5.38
CA VAL A 289 -20.29 -0.09 5.16
C VAL A 289 -19.67 -1.20 4.29
N TYR A 290 -20.04 -2.46 4.52
CA TYR A 290 -19.57 -3.57 3.71
C TYR A 290 -20.04 -3.46 2.25
N LEU A 291 -21.31 -3.09 2.04
CA LEU A 291 -21.87 -2.88 0.70
C LEU A 291 -21.25 -1.66 0.01
N SER A 292 -21.02 -0.56 0.74
CA SER A 292 -20.37 0.62 0.16
C SER A 292 -18.93 0.33 -0.26
N ALA A 293 -18.21 -0.53 0.46
CA ALA A 293 -16.88 -0.99 0.03
C ALA A 293 -16.94 -1.77 -1.30
N TRP A 294 -17.92 -2.66 -1.47
CA TRP A 294 -18.13 -3.35 -2.75
C TRP A 294 -18.41 -2.39 -3.89
N VAL A 295 -19.33 -1.44 -3.68
CA VAL A 295 -19.67 -0.43 -4.69
C VAL A 295 -18.43 0.40 -5.03
N PHE A 296 -17.74 0.94 -4.03
CA PHE A 296 -16.56 1.78 -4.23
C PHE A 296 -15.46 1.08 -5.03
N LEU A 297 -15.19 -0.21 -4.77
CA LEU A 297 -14.13 -0.96 -5.44
C LEU A 297 -14.52 -1.47 -6.83
N LEU A 298 -15.78 -1.85 -7.04
CA LEU A 298 -16.24 -2.34 -8.34
C LEU A 298 -16.54 -1.21 -9.32
N LEU A 299 -17.05 -0.08 -8.85
CA LEU A 299 -17.67 0.91 -9.73
C LEU A 299 -16.69 1.49 -10.78
N PRO A 300 -15.43 1.86 -10.47
CA PRO A 300 -14.46 2.29 -11.48
C PRO A 300 -14.11 1.17 -12.48
N LEU A 301 -14.16 -0.10 -12.07
CA LEU A 301 -13.91 -1.23 -12.97
C LEU A 301 -15.10 -1.49 -13.89
N LEU A 302 -16.33 -1.39 -13.36
CA LEU A 302 -17.56 -1.51 -14.13
C LEU A 302 -17.70 -0.38 -15.15
N ALA A 303 -17.21 0.83 -14.82
CA ALA A 303 -17.21 1.99 -15.71
C ALA A 303 -16.45 1.74 -17.03
N LEU A 304 -15.51 0.79 -17.04
CA LEU A 304 -14.74 0.45 -18.23
C LEU A 304 -15.48 -0.48 -19.20
N ILE A 305 -16.54 -1.18 -18.76
CA ILE A 305 -17.16 -2.25 -19.56
C ILE A 305 -17.79 -1.72 -20.87
N PRO A 306 -18.53 -0.60 -20.90
CA PRO A 306 -19.01 -0.01 -22.15
C PRO A 306 -17.92 0.37 -23.14
N GLY A 307 -16.74 0.75 -22.66
CA GLY A 307 -15.57 0.95 -23.51
C GLY A 307 -15.16 -0.33 -24.26
N LEU A 308 -15.39 -1.51 -23.66
CA LEU A 308 -15.12 -2.80 -24.30
C LEU A 308 -16.14 -3.13 -25.40
N TRP A 309 -17.41 -2.78 -25.21
CA TRP A 309 -18.45 -3.01 -26.21
C TRP A 309 -18.38 -2.05 -27.40
N ALA A 310 -17.78 -0.87 -27.22
CA ALA A 310 -17.55 0.10 -28.29
C ALA A 310 -16.32 -0.23 -29.16
N LEU A 311 -15.58 -1.30 -28.85
CA LEU A 311 -14.42 -1.70 -29.63
C LEU A 311 -14.86 -2.32 -30.96
N ASP A 312 -14.40 -1.71 -32.04
CA ASP A 312 -14.56 -2.22 -33.40
C ASP A 312 -13.88 -3.59 -33.54
N THR A 313 -14.65 -4.62 -33.88
CA THR A 313 -14.19 -6.01 -33.99
C THR A 313 -13.11 -6.18 -35.06
N GLU A 314 -13.14 -5.38 -36.13
CA GLU A 314 -12.10 -5.44 -37.18
C GLU A 314 -10.77 -4.91 -36.66
N LYS A 315 -10.79 -3.83 -35.88
CA LYS A 315 -9.59 -3.32 -35.19
C LYS A 315 -9.10 -4.31 -34.16
N TRP A 316 -9.99 -4.95 -33.41
CA TRP A 316 -9.59 -5.93 -32.39
C TRP A 316 -8.91 -7.17 -32.98
N LEU A 317 -9.40 -7.67 -34.12
CA LEU A 317 -8.79 -8.79 -34.85
C LEU A 317 -7.49 -8.38 -35.56
N GLY A 318 -7.34 -7.12 -35.96
CA GLY A 318 -6.12 -6.56 -36.53
C GLY A 318 -5.04 -6.20 -35.51
N LEU A 319 -5.41 -5.99 -34.24
CA LEU A 319 -4.46 -5.82 -33.15
C LEU A 319 -3.81 -7.18 -32.89
N ASN A 320 -2.58 -7.36 -33.34
CA ASN A 320 -1.75 -8.53 -33.05
C ASN A 320 -1.38 -8.57 -31.56
N ILE A 321 -2.36 -8.79 -30.67
CA ILE A 321 -2.23 -8.81 -29.22
C ILE A 321 -1.51 -10.05 -28.70
N PHE A 322 -1.33 -11.07 -29.55
CA PHE A 322 -0.68 -12.31 -29.17
C PHE A 322 0.75 -12.05 -28.68
N TRP A 323 1.57 -11.37 -29.48
CA TRP A 323 2.97 -11.08 -29.12
C TRP A 323 3.10 -10.17 -27.88
N PRO A 324 2.35 -9.06 -27.75
CA PRO A 324 2.30 -8.28 -26.51
C PRO A 324 1.89 -9.11 -25.29
N THR A 325 0.91 -10.01 -25.44
CA THR A 325 0.44 -10.88 -24.35
C THR A 325 1.54 -11.86 -23.93
N VAL A 326 2.16 -12.55 -24.89
CA VAL A 326 3.27 -13.48 -24.63
C VAL A 326 4.44 -12.74 -23.98
N THR A 327 4.79 -11.55 -24.48
CA THR A 327 5.86 -10.72 -23.92
C THR A 327 5.56 -10.33 -22.47
N THR A 328 4.33 -9.91 -22.18
CA THR A 328 3.91 -9.52 -20.83
C THR A 328 3.93 -10.72 -19.88
N LEU A 329 3.44 -11.88 -20.31
CA LEU A 329 3.47 -13.12 -19.50
C LEU A 329 4.90 -13.58 -19.23
N PHE A 330 5.76 -13.55 -20.25
CA PHE A 330 7.17 -13.90 -20.13
C PHE A 330 7.88 -12.96 -19.15
N LEU A 331 7.81 -11.64 -19.35
CA LEU A 331 8.42 -10.66 -18.46
C LEU A 331 7.89 -10.79 -17.03
N GLY A 332 6.57 -10.98 -16.87
CA GLY A 332 5.94 -11.18 -15.56
C GLY A 332 6.46 -12.43 -14.84
N PHE A 333 6.57 -13.56 -15.55
CA PHE A 333 7.10 -14.81 -14.98
C PHE A 333 8.56 -14.66 -14.52
N PHE A 334 9.41 -14.07 -15.37
CA PHE A 334 10.83 -13.87 -15.03
C PHE A 334 11.01 -12.88 -13.89
N ALA A 335 10.28 -11.76 -13.91
CA ALA A 335 10.32 -10.77 -12.84
C ALA A 335 9.86 -11.36 -11.49
N ALA A 336 8.76 -12.13 -11.49
CA ALA A 336 8.27 -12.78 -10.28
C ALA A 336 9.27 -13.82 -9.75
N THR A 337 9.84 -14.65 -10.64
CA THR A 337 10.82 -15.67 -10.26
C THR A 337 12.09 -15.03 -9.69
N LEU A 338 12.60 -13.98 -10.34
CA LEU A 338 13.77 -13.24 -9.89
C LEU A 338 13.52 -12.57 -8.54
N ALA A 339 12.37 -11.92 -8.37
CA ALA A 339 11.99 -11.27 -7.11
C ALA A 339 11.91 -12.27 -5.94
N LEU A 340 11.31 -13.44 -6.17
CA LEU A 340 11.23 -14.51 -5.16
C LEU A 340 12.61 -15.07 -4.80
N LEU A 341 13.47 -15.32 -5.80
CA LEU A 341 14.84 -15.77 -5.59
C LEU A 341 15.65 -14.76 -4.78
N LEU A 342 15.65 -13.49 -5.18
CA LEU A 342 16.39 -12.43 -4.48
C LEU A 342 15.89 -12.25 -3.05
N THR A 343 14.56 -12.27 -2.84
CA THR A 343 13.97 -12.18 -1.50
C THR A 343 14.39 -13.36 -0.63
N TYR A 344 14.36 -14.58 -1.17
CA TYR A 344 14.79 -15.78 -0.45
C TYR A 344 16.25 -15.70 -0.03
N LEU A 345 17.14 -15.28 -0.93
CA LEU A 345 18.57 -15.10 -0.66
C LEU A 345 18.82 -13.99 0.37
N LEU A 346 18.07 -12.88 0.31
CA LEU A 346 18.16 -11.77 1.27
C LEU A 346 17.71 -12.17 2.68
N MET A 347 16.67 -13.01 2.80
CA MET A 347 16.18 -13.47 4.10
C MET A 347 17.06 -14.55 4.73
N TRP A 348 17.94 -15.19 3.96
CA TRP A 348 18.72 -16.33 4.43
C TRP A 348 19.73 -16.00 5.54
N PRO A 349 20.54 -14.93 5.45
CA PRO A 349 21.43 -14.51 6.54
C PRO A 349 20.69 -14.27 7.86
N ILE A 350 19.46 -13.73 7.79
CA ILE A 350 18.62 -13.44 8.96
C ILE A 350 18.15 -14.74 9.63
N ARG A 351 17.85 -15.79 8.85
CA ARG A 351 17.43 -17.09 9.39
C ARG A 351 18.57 -17.89 10.03
N VAL A 352 19.80 -17.67 9.57
CA VAL A 352 20.97 -18.45 10.00
C VAL A 352 21.69 -17.82 11.19
N ALA A 353 21.44 -16.56 11.54
CA ALA A 353 21.97 -15.88 12.73
C ALA A 353 21.04 -16.06 13.95
N PRO A 354 21.23 -17.06 14.83
CA PRO A 354 20.25 -17.38 15.88
C PRO A 354 20.31 -16.41 17.08
N GLY A 355 21.28 -15.50 17.12
CA GLY A 355 21.55 -14.62 18.28
C GLY A 355 21.02 -13.19 18.21
N LEU A 356 20.41 -12.77 17.10
CA LEU A 356 19.90 -11.39 16.94
C LEU A 356 18.41 -11.24 17.27
N VAL A 357 17.66 -12.33 17.35
CA VAL A 357 16.20 -12.33 17.58
C VAL A 357 15.84 -12.58 19.06
N THR A 358 16.81 -12.98 19.90
CA THR A 358 16.59 -13.34 21.31
C THR A 358 16.50 -12.15 22.30
N ASN A 359 16.64 -10.90 21.84
CA ASN A 359 16.54 -9.71 22.69
C ASN A 359 15.17 -9.00 22.64
N LEU A 360 14.13 -9.66 22.13
CA LEU A 360 12.76 -9.22 22.40
C LEU A 360 12.41 -9.69 23.82
N PRO A 361 12.00 -8.79 24.74
CA PRO A 361 11.56 -9.21 26.07
C PRO A 361 10.29 -10.04 25.93
N VAL A 362 10.45 -11.36 25.95
CA VAL A 362 9.35 -12.30 26.13
C VAL A 362 9.12 -12.36 27.64
N ASP A 363 8.37 -11.39 28.15
CA ASP A 363 7.79 -11.46 29.50
C ASP A 363 6.62 -12.46 29.48
N VAL A 364 6.95 -13.75 29.32
CA VAL A 364 6.05 -14.86 29.64
C VAL A 364 6.92 -16.05 30.10
N ALA A 365 7.52 -15.93 31.28
CA ALA A 365 7.78 -17.10 32.12
C ALA A 365 6.50 -17.30 32.95
N ASP A 366 5.64 -18.26 32.62
CA ASP A 366 5.85 -19.66 32.99
C ASP A 366 6.27 -19.79 34.47
N GLN A 367 5.41 -19.28 35.36
CA GLN A 367 5.43 -19.66 36.77
C GLN A 367 4.42 -20.78 36.99
N GLY A 368 4.93 -22.01 36.98
CA GLY A 368 4.60 -23.00 38.00
C GLY A 368 3.34 -23.84 37.77
N SER A 369 3.44 -24.84 36.90
CA SER A 369 2.82 -26.13 37.19
C SER A 369 3.93 -27.14 37.54
N SER A 370 3.77 -27.80 38.69
CA SER A 370 4.62 -28.85 39.29
C SER A 370 5.36 -28.41 40.56
N ILE A 371 4.64 -28.44 41.69
CA ILE A 371 5.12 -29.09 42.91
C ILE A 371 3.94 -29.90 43.47
N LYS A 372 4.29 -31.10 43.96
CA LYS A 372 3.51 -32.18 44.56
C LYS A 372 2.36 -31.77 45.48
#